data_AF-A0A610RVZ8-F1
#
_entry.id   AF-A0A610RVZ8-F1
#
_cell.length_a   1.000
_cell.length_b   1.000
_cell.length_c   1.000
_cell.angle_alpha   90.00
_cell.angle_beta   90.00
_cell.angle_gamma   90.00
#
_symmetry.space_group_name_H-M   'P 1'
#
loop_
_entity.id
_entity.type
_entity.pdbx_description
1 polymer ?
#
loop_
_entity_poly.entity_id
_entity_poly.type
_entity_poly.pdbx_seq_one_letter_code
_entity_poly.pdbx_strand_id
1 'polypeptide(L)'
;IIQKNPNSLEYENVLKSLVKNLKDIKTKQQSSKLNKDYSSISIKDFESIINNIPLIKSTRLINILALSLIAKELYTPIFEEMEENMFIKYIEAAIQNNIKEDKILFENLTIKALEKYIKDFE
;
A
#
# COMPACT_ATOMS: atom_id res chain seq x y z
N ILE A 1 -13.13 -27.95 12.75
CA ILE A 1 -12.58 -26.60 12.52
C ILE A 1 -11.61 -26.74 11.34
N ILE A 2 -11.98 -26.25 10.16
CA ILE A 2 -11.08 -26.27 9.00
C ILE A 2 -9.96 -25.29 9.32
N GLN A 3 -8.72 -25.77 9.47
CA GLN A 3 -7.56 -24.89 9.61
C GLN A 3 -7.36 -24.17 8.27
N LYS A 4 -7.64 -22.87 8.23
CA LYS A 4 -7.27 -22.00 7.10
C LYS A 4 -5.75 -22.07 6.91
N ASN A 5 -5.30 -22.34 5.69
CA ASN A 5 -3.88 -22.46 5.38
C ASN A 5 -3.21 -21.08 5.58
N PRO A 6 -2.21 -20.92 6.47
CA PRO A 6 -1.60 -19.61 6.71
C PRO A 6 -0.81 -19.07 5.50
N ASN A 7 -0.54 -19.93 4.51
CA ASN A 7 0.16 -19.57 3.28
C ASN A 7 -0.78 -19.27 2.11
N SER A 8 -2.11 -19.38 2.28
CA SER A 8 -3.05 -18.95 1.26
C SER A 8 -3.11 -17.43 1.18
N LEU A 9 -3.33 -16.91 -0.04
CA LEU A 9 -3.58 -15.49 -0.27
C LEU A 9 -5.01 -15.14 0.16
N GLU A 10 -5.28 -15.15 1.46
CA GLU A 10 -6.56 -14.70 2.04
C GLU A 10 -6.40 -13.31 2.65
N TYR A 11 -7.48 -12.53 2.74
CA TYR A 11 -7.43 -11.16 3.24
C TYR A 11 -6.80 -11.06 4.64
N GLU A 12 -7.22 -11.92 5.57
CA GLU A 12 -6.62 -11.99 6.91
C GLU A 12 -5.11 -12.28 6.88
N ASN A 13 -4.66 -13.17 5.98
CA ASN A 13 -3.25 -13.53 5.83
C ASN A 13 -2.45 -12.38 5.20
N VAL A 14 -3.04 -11.66 4.24
CA VAL A 14 -2.47 -10.44 3.66
C VAL A 14 -2.26 -9.39 4.75
N LEU A 15 -3.28 -9.11 5.58
CA LEU A 15 -3.16 -8.16 6.68
C LEU A 15 -2.09 -8.57 7.69
N LYS A 16 -2.05 -9.85 8.09
CA LYS A 16 -1.01 -10.39 8.99
C LYS A 16 0.39 -10.21 8.40
N SER A 17 0.54 -10.47 7.09
CA SER A 17 1.80 -10.29 6.38
C SER A 17 2.24 -8.81 6.34
N LEU A 18 1.33 -7.89 6.03
CA LEU A 18 1.60 -6.45 6.03
C LEU A 18 2.06 -5.96 7.42
N VAL A 19 1.34 -6.35 8.48
CA VAL A 19 1.70 -5.99 9.87
C VAL A 19 3.07 -6.53 10.26
N LYS A 20 3.37 -7.79 9.92
CA LYS A 20 4.69 -8.40 10.17
C LYS A 20 5.79 -7.62 9.46
N ASN A 21 5.60 -7.34 8.18
CA ASN A 21 6.58 -6.62 7.37
C ASN A 21 6.81 -5.18 7.88
N LEU A 22 5.76 -4.48 8.31
CA LEU A 22 5.89 -3.15 8.91
C LEU A 22 6.70 -3.19 10.21
N LYS A 23 6.45 -4.17 11.09
CA LYS A 23 7.23 -4.37 12.31
C LYS A 23 8.71 -4.60 12.01
N ASP A 24 9.02 -5.45 11.02
CA ASP A 24 10.40 -5.73 10.60
C ASP A 24 11.12 -4.50 10.02
N ILE A 25 10.42 -3.63 9.31
CA ILE A 25 11.00 -2.38 8.81
C ILE A 25 11.29 -1.45 9.98
N LYS A 26 10.34 -1.31 10.91
CA LYS A 26 10.46 -0.42 12.07
C LYS A 26 11.67 -0.76 12.93
N THR A 27 11.98 -2.04 13.15
CA THR A 27 13.14 -2.46 13.95
C THR A 27 14.49 -2.15 13.30
N LYS A 28 14.51 -1.99 11.97
CA LYS A 28 15.72 -1.71 11.18
C LYS A 28 15.85 -0.25 10.76
N GLN A 29 14.85 0.57 11.09
CA GLN A 29 14.80 1.96 10.66
C GLN A 29 15.82 2.79 11.44
N GLN A 30 16.67 3.52 10.72
CA GLN A 30 17.54 4.52 11.33
C GLN A 30 16.71 5.72 11.80
N SER A 31 16.95 6.17 13.03
CA SER A 31 16.37 7.41 13.52
C SER A 31 17.10 8.60 12.92
N SER A 32 16.36 9.53 12.33
CA SER A 32 16.86 10.89 12.04
C SER A 32 16.27 11.87 13.06
N LYS A 33 17.03 12.92 13.39
CA LYS A 33 16.54 14.05 14.18
C LYS A 33 16.18 15.18 13.22
N LEU A 34 15.14 15.93 13.55
CA LEU A 34 14.84 17.18 12.87
C LEU A 34 15.92 18.20 13.24
N ASN A 35 16.70 18.66 12.27
CA ASN A 35 17.61 19.79 12.48
C ASN A 35 16.80 21.10 12.53
N LYS A 36 17.33 22.15 13.17
CA LYS A 36 16.61 23.43 13.29
C LYS A 36 16.93 24.41 12.15
N ASP A 37 17.89 24.06 11.30
CA ASP A 37 18.41 24.94 10.25
C ASP A 37 17.73 24.69 8.89
N TYR A 38 16.40 24.67 8.86
CA TYR A 38 15.63 24.53 7.61
C TYR A 38 15.05 25.88 7.19
N SER A 39 15.28 26.25 5.93
CA SER A 39 14.58 27.37 5.29
C SER A 39 13.12 27.02 5.02
N SER A 40 12.25 28.03 4.96
CA SER A 40 10.87 27.85 4.49
C SER A 40 10.87 27.33 3.05
N ILE A 41 10.04 26.30 2.79
CA ILE A 41 9.80 25.79 1.44
C ILE A 41 8.57 26.46 0.82
N SER A 42 8.58 26.66 -0.49
CA SER A 42 7.43 27.16 -1.24
C SER A 42 6.56 26.01 -1.75
N ILE A 43 5.34 26.34 -2.19
CA ILE A 43 4.46 25.36 -2.85
C ILE A 43 5.09 24.80 -4.15
N LYS A 44 5.88 25.62 -4.86
CA LYS A 44 6.58 25.19 -6.07
C LYS A 44 7.65 24.14 -5.76
N ASP A 45 8.31 24.26 -4.62
CA ASP A 45 9.29 23.26 -4.17
C ASP A 45 8.60 21.93 -3.86
N PHE A 46 7.42 21.97 -3.23
CA PHE A 46 6.60 20.80 -2.96
C PHE A 46 6.11 20.11 -4.25
N GLU A 47 5.57 20.88 -5.20
CA GLU A 47 5.16 20.35 -6.51
C GLU A 47 6.32 19.73 -7.29
N SER A 48 7.50 20.37 -7.24
CA SER A 48 8.71 19.84 -7.87
C SER A 48 9.15 18.52 -7.24
N ILE A 49 9.07 18.41 -5.90
CA ILE A 49 9.36 17.18 -5.16
C ILE A 49 8.41 16.05 -5.58
N ILE A 50 7.09 16.30 -5.63
CA ILE A 50 6.09 15.31 -6.04
C ILE A 50 6.42 14.71 -7.41
N ASN A 51 6.80 15.56 -8.36
CA ASN A 51 6.97 15.14 -9.76
C ASN A 51 8.31 14.47 -10.04
N ASN A 52 9.36 14.82 -9.29
CA ASN A 52 10.73 14.52 -9.71
C ASN A 52 11.58 13.78 -8.67
N ILE A 53 11.17 13.75 -7.39
CA ILE A 53 12.05 13.29 -6.32
C ILE A 53 11.41 12.11 -5.59
N PRO A 54 12.00 10.90 -5.63
CA PRO A 54 11.51 9.77 -4.85
C PRO A 54 11.71 10.05 -3.36
N LEU A 55 10.60 10.32 -2.66
CA LEU A 55 10.58 10.57 -1.21
C LEU A 55 11.03 9.35 -0.40
N ILE A 56 10.74 8.16 -0.92
CA ILE A 56 11.10 6.87 -0.32
C ILE A 56 11.89 6.07 -1.35
N LYS A 57 13.09 5.60 -0.98
CA LYS A 57 13.93 4.75 -1.85
C LYS A 57 13.73 3.26 -1.63
N SER A 58 13.17 2.87 -0.49
CA SER A 58 12.97 1.46 -0.13
C SER A 58 11.78 0.88 -0.89
N THR A 59 12.06 0.07 -1.92
CA THR A 59 11.02 -0.65 -2.68
C THR A 59 10.11 -1.45 -1.76
N ARG A 60 10.67 -2.11 -0.73
CA ARG A 60 9.87 -2.87 0.25
C ARG A 60 8.87 -1.96 0.99
N LEU A 61 9.29 -0.76 1.39
CA LEU A 61 8.40 0.19 2.09
C LEU A 61 7.33 0.75 1.15
N ILE A 62 7.69 1.09 -0.09
CA ILE A 62 6.74 1.55 -1.11
C ILE A 62 5.68 0.48 -1.37
N ASN A 63 6.08 -0.78 -1.55
CA ASN A 63 5.15 -1.88 -1.81
C ASN A 63 4.20 -2.10 -0.63
N ILE A 64 4.70 -2.03 0.61
CA ILE A 64 3.85 -2.15 1.81
C ILE A 64 2.88 -0.98 1.89
N LEU A 65 3.33 0.24 1.60
CA LEU A 65 2.47 1.43 1.59
C LEU A 65 1.30 1.24 0.61
N ALA A 66 1.60 0.91 -0.65
CA ALA A 66 0.59 0.73 -1.69
C ALA A 66 -0.38 -0.42 -1.37
N LEU A 67 0.16 -1.60 -0.99
CA LEU A 67 -0.67 -2.75 -0.62
C LEU A 67 -1.54 -2.47 0.61
N SER A 68 -1.02 -1.75 1.61
CA SER A 68 -1.79 -1.40 2.80
C SER A 68 -2.90 -0.41 2.49
N LEU A 69 -2.63 0.58 1.64
CA LEU A 69 -3.64 1.53 1.19
C LEU A 69 -4.75 0.81 0.42
N ILE A 70 -4.39 -0.04 -0.55
CA ILE A 70 -5.37 -0.85 -1.30
C ILE A 70 -6.18 -1.75 -0.36
N ALA A 71 -5.54 -2.48 0.55
CA ALA A 71 -6.21 -3.38 1.47
C ALA A 71 -7.13 -2.68 2.47
N LYS A 72 -6.79 -1.46 2.89
CA LYS A 72 -7.60 -0.68 3.82
C LYS A 72 -8.78 -0.01 3.13
N GLU A 73 -8.53 0.61 1.98
CA GLU A 73 -9.52 1.48 1.34
C GLU A 73 -10.44 0.71 0.39
N LEU A 74 -9.92 -0.28 -0.35
CA LEU A 74 -10.73 -1.02 -1.33
C LEU A 74 -11.37 -2.27 -0.77
N TYR A 75 -11.00 -2.72 0.43
CA TYR A 75 -11.78 -3.73 1.12
C TYR A 75 -13.08 -3.09 1.64
N THR A 76 -14.22 -3.70 1.33
CA THR A 76 -15.55 -3.22 1.72
C THR A 76 -16.32 -4.38 2.33
N PRO A 77 -17.25 -4.11 3.27
CA PRO A 77 -18.11 -5.14 3.85
C PRO A 77 -18.92 -5.93 2.80
N ILE A 78 -19.23 -5.32 1.65
CA ILE A 78 -19.88 -6.02 0.53
C ILE A 78 -19.01 -7.19 0.01
N PHE A 79 -17.68 -7.11 0.08
CA PHE A 79 -16.80 -8.23 -0.27
C PHE A 79 -16.76 -9.34 0.80
N GLU A 80 -17.27 -9.08 2.01
CA GLU A 80 -17.51 -10.13 3.02
C GLU A 80 -18.84 -10.85 2.77
N GLU A 81 -19.85 -10.12 2.28
CA GLU A 81 -21.21 -10.63 2.03
C GLU A 81 -21.32 -11.42 0.71
N MET A 82 -20.52 -11.06 -0.30
CA MET A 82 -20.40 -11.86 -1.52
C MET A 82 -19.46 -13.04 -1.21
N GLU A 83 -19.99 -14.26 -1.08
CA GLU A 83 -19.24 -15.49 -0.74
C GLU A 83 -18.02 -15.79 -1.66
N GLU A 84 -17.82 -15.03 -2.73
CA GLU A 84 -16.58 -15.00 -3.49
C GLU A 84 -15.62 -13.91 -3.03
N ASN A 85 -14.39 -14.30 -2.69
CA ASN A 85 -13.29 -13.41 -2.31
C ASN A 85 -12.74 -12.59 -3.51
N MET A 86 -13.62 -11.82 -4.16
CA MET A 86 -13.37 -11.04 -5.37
C MET A 86 -12.25 -10.03 -5.16
N PHE A 87 -12.20 -9.41 -3.97
CA PHE A 87 -11.10 -8.53 -3.59
C PHE A 87 -9.74 -9.23 -3.75
N ILE A 88 -9.60 -10.43 -3.19
CA ILE A 88 -8.36 -11.21 -3.30
C ILE A 88 -8.07 -11.61 -4.73
N LYS A 89 -9.08 -12.02 -5.53
CA LYS A 89 -8.86 -12.34 -6.95
C LYS A 89 -8.28 -11.15 -7.72
N TYR A 90 -8.76 -9.93 -7.45
CA TYR A 90 -8.21 -8.71 -8.05
C TYR A 90 -6.78 -8.42 -7.61
N ILE A 91 -6.47 -8.59 -6.32
CA ILE A 91 -5.10 -8.43 -5.82
C ILE A 91 -4.16 -9.47 -6.42
N GLU A 92 -4.61 -10.72 -6.50
CA GLU A 92 -3.84 -11.80 -7.11
C GLU A 92 -3.53 -11.51 -8.57
N ALA A 93 -4.54 -11.13 -9.36
CA ALA A 93 -4.36 -10.75 -10.76
C ALA A 93 -3.39 -9.57 -10.91
N ALA A 94 -3.52 -8.54 -10.07
CA ALA A 94 -2.63 -7.39 -10.09
C ALA A 94 -1.17 -7.76 -9.77
N ILE A 95 -0.93 -8.64 -8.80
CA ILE A 95 0.40 -9.13 -8.44
C ILE A 95 0.97 -10.01 -9.56
N GLN A 96 0.17 -10.92 -10.12
CA GLN A 96 0.57 -11.78 -11.23
C GLN A 96 0.96 -10.97 -12.47
N ASN A 97 0.21 -9.90 -12.80
CA ASN A 97 0.56 -9.00 -13.88
C ASN A 97 1.87 -8.25 -13.62
N ASN A 98 2.09 -7.79 -12.37
CA ASN A 98 3.36 -7.15 -12.01
C ASN A 98 4.58 -8.07 -12.19
N ILE A 99 4.43 -9.38 -11.90
CA ILE A 99 5.48 -10.37 -12.14
C ILE A 99 5.81 -10.47 -13.63
N LYS A 100 4.82 -10.25 -14.51
CA LYS A 100 4.96 -10.19 -15.97
C LYS A 100 5.34 -8.79 -16.48
N GLU A 101 5.77 -7.90 -15.58
CA GLU A 101 6.10 -6.49 -15.86
C GLU A 101 4.93 -5.61 -16.34
N ASP A 102 3.70 -6.11 -16.25
CA ASP A 102 2.48 -5.31 -16.48
C ASP A 102 1.99 -4.70 -15.16
N LYS A 103 2.25 -3.41 -14.99
CA LYS A 103 1.99 -2.67 -13.74
C LYS A 103 0.64 -1.97 -13.72
N ILE A 104 -0.04 -1.86 -14.87
CA ILE A 104 -1.18 -0.97 -15.08
C ILE A 104 -2.31 -1.27 -14.08
N LEU A 105 -2.64 -2.55 -13.89
CA LEU A 105 -3.72 -2.93 -12.99
C LEU A 105 -3.43 -2.52 -11.53
N PHE A 106 -2.19 -2.66 -11.09
CA PHE A 106 -1.81 -2.30 -9.72
C PHE A 106 -1.76 -0.78 -9.52
N GLU A 107 -1.27 -0.04 -10.52
CA GLU A 107 -1.34 1.43 -10.53
C GLU A 107 -2.78 1.91 -10.43
N ASN A 108 -3.69 1.35 -11.22
CA ASN A 108 -5.12 1.68 -11.18
C ASN A 108 -5.76 1.40 -9.82
N LEU A 109 -5.44 0.25 -9.20
CA LEU A 109 -5.93 -0.07 -7.84
C LEU A 109 -5.38 0.92 -6.81
N THR A 110 -4.11 1.30 -6.94
CA THR A 110 -3.48 2.29 -6.04
C THR A 110 -4.14 3.66 -6.17
N ILE A 111 -4.41 4.11 -7.41
CA ILE A 111 -5.12 5.37 -7.67
C ILE A 111 -6.51 5.33 -7.04
N LYS A 112 -7.30 4.27 -7.26
CA LYS A 112 -8.64 4.14 -6.67
C LYS A 112 -8.63 4.15 -5.14
N ALA A 113 -7.64 3.49 -4.54
CA ALA A 113 -7.48 3.48 -3.09
C ALA A 113 -7.15 4.89 -2.57
N LEU A 114 -6.28 5.62 -3.29
CA LEU A 114 -5.92 6.99 -2.95
C LEU A 114 -7.07 7.97 -3.14
N GLU A 115 -7.86 7.85 -4.21
CA GLU A 115 -9.08 8.65 -4.43
C GLU A 115 -10.05 8.52 -3.25
N LYS A 116 -10.27 7.28 -2.78
CA LYS A 116 -11.14 7.04 -1.62
C LYS A 116 -10.55 7.62 -0.33
N TYR A 117 -9.25 7.41 -0.08
CA TYR A 117 -8.57 7.99 1.07
C TYR A 117 -8.61 9.53 1.07
N ILE A 118 -8.46 10.15 -0.10
CA ILE A 118 -8.46 11.62 -0.21
C ILE A 118 -9.86 12.19 -0.03
N LYS A 119 -10.88 11.52 -0.56
CA LYS A 119 -12.28 11.94 -0.40
C LYS A 119 -12.69 12.10 1.06
N ASP A 120 -12.08 11.36 1.98
CA ASP A 120 -12.33 11.53 3.42
C ASP A 120 -11.81 12.87 4.00
N PHE A 121 -11.04 13.65 3.22
CA PHE A 121 -10.63 15.02 3.57
C PHE A 121 -11.51 16.12 2.93
N GLU A 122 -12.42 15.76 2.02
CA GLU A 122 -13.37 16.67 1.36
C GLU A 122 -14.74 16.69 2.07
#